data_AF-A0A6M3LYT4-F1
#
_entry.id   AF-A0A6M3LYT4-F1
#
_cell.length_a   1.000
_cell.length_b   1.000
_cell.length_c   1.000
_cell.angle_alpha   90.00
_cell.angle_beta   90.00
_cell.angle_gamma   90.00
#
_symmetry.space_group_name_H-M   'P 1'
#
loop_
_entity.id
_entity.type
_entity.pdbx_description
1 polymer ?
#
loop_
_entity_poly.entity_id
_entity_poly.type
_entity_poly.pdbx_seq_one_letter_code
_entity_poly.pdbx_strand_id
1 'polypeptide(L)'
;MTDIETVRLLTGDKDILAYVFTNAEVQVFLTLNGDSINLASATLLEAWAAQYSANADNEKIGDYSYTQTIVNKMLALATRLRETDALTPAMDWASFNFTDIEEVV
;
A
#
# COMPACT_ATOMS: atom_id res chain seq x y z
N MET A 1 -14.02 5.92 7.30
CA MET A 1 -12.83 5.07 7.16
C MET A 1 -11.66 5.99 6.92
N THR A 2 -10.59 5.88 7.71
CA THR A 2 -9.38 6.69 7.59
C THR A 2 -8.42 6.09 6.56
N ASP A 3 -7.45 6.87 6.09
CA ASP A 3 -6.42 6.37 5.16
C ASP A 3 -5.59 5.25 5.81
N ILE A 4 -5.31 5.36 7.11
CA ILE A 4 -4.65 4.32 7.90
C ILE A 4 -5.46 3.02 7.90
N GLU A 5 -6.77 3.09 8.16
CA GLU A 5 -7.66 1.92 8.13
C GLU A 5 -7.73 1.30 6.73
N THR A 6 -7.69 2.14 5.68
CA THR A 6 -7.70 1.69 4.29
C THR A 6 -6.40 0.98 3.94
N VAL A 7 -5.25 1.52 4.33
CA VAL A 7 -3.94 0.88 4.14
C VAL A 7 -3.92 -0.48 4.83
N ARG A 8 -4.39 -0.58 6.07
CA ARG A 8 -4.49 -1.85 6.81
C ARG A 8 -5.37 -2.88 6.12
N LEU A 9 -6.50 -2.43 5.59
CA LEU A 9 -7.42 -3.31 4.86
C LEU A 9 -6.75 -3.90 3.61
N LEU A 10 -6.02 -3.07 2.85
CA LEU A 10 -5.33 -3.49 1.64
C LEU A 10 -4.13 -4.39 1.89
N THR A 11 -3.39 -4.15 2.98
CA THR A 11 -2.18 -4.92 3.32
C THR A 11 -2.50 -6.19 4.10
N GLY A 12 -3.70 -6.30 4.65
CA GLY A 12 -4.12 -7.41 5.52
C GLY A 12 -3.67 -7.26 6.97
N ASP A 13 -3.02 -6.14 7.35
CA ASP A 13 -2.63 -5.81 8.73
C ASP A 13 -3.83 -5.33 9.56
N LYS A 14 -4.81 -6.23 9.71
CA LYS A 14 -6.16 -5.95 10.24
C LYS A 14 -6.40 -6.44 11.67
N ASP A 15 -5.44 -7.15 12.27
CA ASP A 15 -5.62 -7.69 13.62
C ASP A 15 -5.43 -6.59 14.66
N ILE A 16 -6.54 -6.08 15.20
CA ILE A 16 -6.55 -5.00 16.19
C ILE A 16 -5.82 -5.33 17.49
N LEU A 17 -5.61 -6.62 17.78
CA LEU A 17 -4.89 -7.07 18.97
C LEU A 17 -3.40 -7.27 18.71
N ALA A 18 -2.99 -7.40 17.44
CA ALA A 18 -1.64 -7.76 17.05
C ALA A 18 -1.25 -7.17 15.68
N TYR A 19 -1.35 -5.85 15.53
CA TYR A 19 -0.87 -5.19 14.33
C TYR A 19 0.63 -5.41 14.13
N VAL A 20 1.03 -5.63 12.88
CA VAL A 20 2.45 -5.70 12.51
C VAL A 20 3.07 -4.32 12.50
N PHE A 21 2.32 -3.31 12.04
CA PHE A 21 2.72 -1.91 12.08
C PHE A 21 1.75 -1.11 12.94
N THR A 22 2.25 -0.22 13.77
CA THR A 22 1.46 0.75 14.54
C THR A 22 0.86 1.82 13.62
N ASN A 23 -0.15 2.56 14.10
CA ASN A 23 -0.74 3.66 13.33
C ASN A 23 0.28 4.75 12.99
N ALA A 24 1.25 5.00 13.86
CA ALA A 24 2.32 5.96 13.61
C ALA A 24 3.24 5.50 12.46
N GLU A 25 3.57 4.21 12.40
CA GLU A 25 4.36 3.65 11.29
C GLU A 25 3.58 3.67 9.97
N VAL A 26 2.29 3.34 9.99
CA VAL A 26 1.43 3.48 8.80
C VAL A 26 1.38 4.93 8.31
N GLN A 27 1.31 5.91 9.23
CA GLN A 27 1.35 7.32 8.88
C GLN A 27 2.68 7.73 8.20
N VAL A 28 3.80 7.12 8.59
CA VAL A 28 5.09 7.35 7.91
C VAL A 28 5.04 6.89 6.46
N PHE A 29 4.48 5.71 6.18
CA PHE A 29 4.34 5.22 4.80
C PHE A 29 3.43 6.11 3.94
N LEU A 30 2.33 6.63 4.52
CA LEU A 30 1.46 7.60 3.84
C LEU A 30 2.23 8.90 3.53
N THR A 31 2.91 9.45 4.53
CA THR A 31 3.67 10.71 4.38
C THR A 31 4.78 10.58 3.33
N LEU A 32 5.49 9.45 3.29
CA LEU A 32 6.54 9.20 2.30
C LEU A 32 6.03 9.10 0.86
N ASN A 33 4.76 8.72 0.68
CA ASN A 33 4.16 8.47 -0.62
C ASN A 33 3.11 9.54 -1.01
N GLY A 34 3.19 10.73 -0.42
CA GLY A 34 2.29 11.84 -0.72
C GLY A 34 0.82 11.53 -0.44
N ASP A 35 0.55 10.79 0.63
CA ASP A 35 -0.77 10.32 1.05
C ASP A 35 -1.49 9.42 0.02
N SER A 36 -0.78 8.91 -1.00
CA SER A 36 -1.32 7.83 -1.85
C SER A 36 -1.44 6.56 -1.04
N ILE A 37 -2.68 6.13 -0.83
CA ILE A 37 -3.03 4.87 -0.15
C ILE A 37 -2.39 3.68 -0.87
N ASN A 38 -2.43 3.63 -2.20
CA ASN A 38 -1.91 2.51 -2.97
C ASN A 38 -0.38 2.40 -2.86
N LEU A 39 0.33 3.53 -2.99
CA LEU A 39 1.79 3.55 -2.86
C LEU A 39 2.24 3.29 -1.42
N ALA A 40 1.53 3.82 -0.44
CA ALA A 40 1.78 3.54 0.97
C ALA A 40 1.59 2.06 1.29
N SER A 41 0.49 1.45 0.84
CA SER A 41 0.24 0.01 0.98
C SER A 41 1.29 -0.84 0.27
N ALA A 42 1.73 -0.45 -0.93
CA ALA A 42 2.79 -1.16 -1.66
C ALA A 42 4.12 -1.13 -0.88
N THR A 43 4.51 0.04 -0.38
CA THR A 43 5.75 0.22 0.38
C THR A 43 5.71 -0.53 1.72
N LEU A 44 4.56 -0.52 2.39
CA LEU A 44 4.36 -1.28 3.63
C LEU A 44 4.48 -2.79 3.38
N LEU A 45 3.88 -3.32 2.30
CA LEU A 45 4.01 -4.73 1.92
C LEU A 45 5.45 -5.13 1.61
N GLU A 46 6.23 -4.25 0.97
CA GLU A 46 7.66 -4.48 0.71
C GLU A 46 8.47 -4.54 2.02
N ALA A 47 8.21 -3.61 2.95
CA ALA A 47 8.83 -3.61 4.27
C ALA A 47 8.47 -4.88 5.07
N TRP A 48 7.20 -5.29 5.02
CA TRP A 48 6.74 -6.52 5.68
C TRP A 48 7.38 -7.76 5.05
N ALA A 49 7.41 -7.85 3.72
CA ALA A 49 8.06 -8.95 3.01
C ALA A 49 9.55 -9.06 3.38
N ALA A 50 10.26 -7.94 3.51
CA ALA A 50 11.65 -7.92 3.95
C ALA A 50 11.81 -8.48 5.37
N GLN A 51 10.97 -8.06 6.32
CA GLN A 51 10.97 -8.60 7.68
C GLN A 51 10.68 -10.11 7.70
N TYR A 52 9.71 -10.55 6.88
CA TYR A 52 9.33 -11.96 6.78
C TYR A 52 10.46 -12.82 6.21
N SER A 53 11.17 -12.31 5.18
CA SER A 53 12.31 -12.99 4.57
C SER A 53 13.51 -13.12 5.53
N ALA A 54 13.80 -12.11 6.34
CA ALA A 54 14.88 -12.19 7.34
C ALA A 54 14.61 -13.24 8.43
N ASN A 55 13.34 -13.53 8.71
CA ASN A 55 12.95 -14.59 9.65
C ASN A 55 12.99 -15.99 8.99
N ALA A 56 12.82 -16.07 7.67
CA ALA A 56 12.85 -17.31 6.89
C ALA A 56 14.22 -18.00 6.94
N ASP A 57 15.31 -17.23 7.08
CA ASP A 57 16.68 -17.75 7.18
C ASP A 57 16.91 -18.61 8.44
N ASN A 58 16.00 -18.54 9.42
CA ASN A 58 16.02 -19.36 10.64
C ASN A 58 15.04 -20.55 10.60
N GLU A 59 14.29 -20.74 9.51
CA GLU A 59 13.31 -21.82 9.38
C GLU A 59 13.94 -23.15 8.96
N LYS A 60 13.29 -24.27 9.31
CA LYS A 60 13.73 -25.60 8.90
C LYS A 60 13.60 -25.75 7.39
N ILE A 61 14.47 -26.56 6.77
CA ILE A 61 14.65 -26.79 5.31
C ILE A 61 13.33 -27.11 4.55
N GLY A 62 12.23 -27.46 5.21
CA GLY A 62 10.91 -27.69 4.59
C GLY A 62 9.95 -26.49 4.60
N ASP A 63 10.08 -25.55 5.53
CA ASP A 63 9.14 -24.45 5.72
C ASP A 63 9.46 -23.24 4.82
N TYR A 64 10.71 -23.15 4.35
CA TYR A 64 11.20 -22.11 3.44
C TYR A 64 10.32 -21.92 2.20
N SER A 65 9.79 -23.01 1.64
CA SER A 65 8.91 -22.95 0.46
C SER A 65 7.60 -22.20 0.75
N TYR A 66 7.08 -22.31 1.96
CA TYR A 66 5.84 -21.65 2.36
C TYR A 66 6.07 -20.16 2.60
N THR A 67 7.13 -19.83 3.35
CA THR A 67 7.53 -18.47 3.66
C THR A 67 7.89 -17.68 2.40
N GLN A 68 8.60 -18.31 1.46
CA GLN A 68 8.88 -17.73 0.14
C GLN A 68 7.59 -17.47 -0.66
N THR A 69 6.59 -18.37 -0.57
CA THR A 69 5.31 -18.19 -1.26
C THR A 69 4.54 -16.99 -0.71
N ILE A 70 4.56 -16.78 0.61
CA ILE A 70 3.93 -15.61 1.24
C ILE A 70 4.62 -14.33 0.78
N VAL A 71 5.95 -14.29 0.85
CA VAL A 71 6.75 -13.14 0.38
C VAL A 71 6.45 -12.82 -1.08
N ASN A 72 6.45 -13.82 -1.97
CA ASN A 72 6.14 -13.62 -3.38
C ASN A 72 4.74 -13.04 -3.60
N LYS A 73 3.74 -13.47 -2.82
CA LYS A 73 2.37 -12.94 -2.90
C LYS A 73 2.30 -11.49 -2.41
N MET A 74 3.02 -11.13 -1.34
CA MET A 74 3.11 -9.76 -0.84
C MET A 74 3.71 -8.82 -1.90
N LEU A 75 4.82 -9.23 -2.52
CA LEU A 75 5.49 -8.46 -3.58
C LEU A 75 4.63 -8.33 -4.85
N ALA A 76 3.91 -9.40 -5.23
CA ALA A 76 2.98 -9.35 -6.36
C ALA A 76 1.81 -8.38 -6.10
N LEU A 77 1.29 -8.32 -4.87
CA LEU A 77 0.27 -7.36 -4.49
C LEU A 77 0.81 -5.92 -4.50
N ALA A 78 2.00 -5.70 -3.94
CA ALA A 78 2.66 -4.40 -3.98
C ALA A 78 2.84 -3.87 -5.41
N THR A 79 3.24 -4.75 -6.34
CA THR A 79 3.38 -4.42 -7.77
C THR A 79 2.03 -3.96 -8.35
N ARG A 80 0.96 -4.73 -8.12
CA ARG A 80 -0.38 -4.38 -8.61
C ARG A 80 -0.88 -3.04 -8.05
N LEU A 81 -0.60 -2.74 -6.79
CA LEU A 81 -0.98 -1.47 -6.17
C LEU A 81 -0.26 -0.29 -6.83
N ARG A 82 1.04 -0.43 -7.15
CA ARG A 82 1.79 0.58 -7.91
C ARG A 82 1.25 0.77 -9.33
N GLU A 83 0.90 -0.31 -10.01
CA GLU A 83 0.27 -0.24 -11.33
C GLU A 83 -1.09 0.47 -11.26
N THR A 84 -1.88 0.17 -10.24
CA THR A 84 -3.20 0.82 -10.03
C THR A 84 -3.05 2.31 -9.77
N ASP A 85 -2.07 2.69 -8.95
CA ASP A 85 -1.75 4.10 -8.69
C ASP A 85 -1.30 4.82 -9.97
N ALA A 86 -0.42 4.20 -10.76
CA ALA A 86 0.04 4.75 -12.04
C ALA A 86 -1.08 4.89 -13.09
N LEU A 87 -2.13 4.06 -13.00
CA LEU A 87 -3.32 4.13 -13.85
C LEU A 87 -4.37 5.12 -13.33
N THR A 88 -4.22 5.62 -12.10
CA THR A 88 -5.13 6.63 -11.55
C THR A 88 -4.80 7.96 -12.21
N PRO A 89 -5.72 8.58 -12.98
CA PRO A 89 -5.40 9.80 -13.72
C PRO A 89 -5.02 10.92 -12.77
N ALA A 90 -3.84 11.53 -12.97
CA ALA A 90 -3.42 12.73 -12.23
C ALA A 90 -4.32 13.96 -12.53
N MET A 91 -5.17 13.87 -13.55
CA MET A 91 -6.06 14.92 -14.00
C MET A 91 -7.34 14.30 -14.57
N ASP A 92 -8.45 14.51 -13.87
CA ASP A 92 -9.78 14.21 -14.41
C ASP A 92 -10.21 15.39 -15.29
N TRP A 93 -10.31 15.16 -16.59
CA TRP A 93 -10.83 16.17 -17.52
C TRP A 93 -12.25 16.64 -17.16
N ALA A 94 -13.02 15.83 -16.42
CA ALA A 94 -14.35 16.20 -15.92
C ALA A 94 -14.33 17.14 -14.71
N SER A 95 -13.17 17.35 -14.07
CA SER A 95 -13.01 18.32 -12.97
C SER A 95 -12.79 19.75 -13.45
N PHE A 96 -12.50 19.96 -14.75
CA PHE A 96 -12.46 21.30 -15.33
C PHE A 96 -13.89 21.82 -15.53
N ASN A 97 -14.36 22.60 -14.56
CA ASN A 97 -15.59 23.38 -14.71
C ASN A 97 -15.30 24.61 -15.59
N PHE A 98 -15.62 24.53 -16.89
CA PHE A 98 -15.54 25.67 -17.82
C PHE A 98 -16.79 26.57 -17.81
N THR A 99 -17.75 26.32 -16.92
CA THR A 99 -19.05 27.02 -16.89
C THR A 99 -18.95 28.45 -16.35
N ASP A 100 -17.81 28.86 -15.80
CA ASP A 100 -17.59 30.22 -15.29
C ASP A 100 -16.92 31.17 -16.32
N ILE A 101 -16.78 30.75 -17.59
CA ILE A 101 -16.19 31.56 -18.68
C ILE A 101 -17.28 32.08 -19.64
N GLU A 102 -18.45 32.46 -19.13
CA GLU A 102 -19.38 33.33 -19.85
C GLU A 102 -19.69 34.57 -19.01
N GLU A 103 -19.70 35.72 -19.70
CA GLU A 103 -20.06 37.06 -19.23
C GLU A 103 -18.93 37.98 -18.71
N VAL A 104 -17.99 38.31 -19.61
CA VAL A 104 -17.50 39.71 -19.72
C VAL A 104 -17.48 40.10 -21.19
N VAL A 105 -18.61 40.62 -21.68
CA VAL A 105 -18.68 41.44 -22.91
C VAL A 105 -19.38 42.74 -22.58
#